data_AF-A0A5C5CCM2-F1
#
_entry.id   AF-A0A5C5CCM2-F1
#
_cell.length_a   1.000
_cell.length_b   1.000
_cell.length_c   1.000
_cell.angle_alpha   90.00
_cell.angle_beta   90.00
_cell.angle_gamma   90.00
#
_symmetry.space_group_name_H-M   'P 1'
#
loop_
_entity.id
_entity.type
_entity.pdbx_description
1 polymer ?
#
loop_
_entity_poly.entity_id
_entity_poly.type
_entity_poly.pdbx_seq_one_letter_code
_entity_poly.pdbx_strand_id
1 'polypeptide(L)'
;MRLFAGKRILVFEDGFLLSEEAESRLTNAGAVILGPVTTASQALDYLECEAIDAVVMDVALEPEAVLSLISELERGAVPFIFALPDNPRLDGQRFAGFILSARNNDLSSIAEALFLRRNLEQ
;
A
#
# COMPACT_ATOMS: atom_id res chain seq x y z
N MET A 1 -15.47 3.45 -5.39
CA MET A 1 -14.13 3.25 -5.96
C MET A 1 -13.97 1.80 -6.38
N ARG A 2 -14.29 1.46 -7.64
CA ARG A 2 -14.44 0.05 -8.08
C ARG A 2 -13.11 -0.72 -8.19
N LEU A 3 -11.98 -0.02 -8.32
CA LEU A 3 -10.66 -0.63 -8.51
C LEU A 3 -10.18 -1.46 -7.31
N PHE A 4 -10.69 -1.19 -6.11
CA PHE A 4 -10.36 -1.95 -4.89
C PHE A 4 -11.21 -3.21 -4.70
N ALA A 5 -12.30 -3.38 -5.45
CA ALA A 5 -13.24 -4.46 -5.20
C ALA A 5 -12.58 -5.83 -5.39
N GLY A 6 -12.59 -6.64 -4.34
CA GLY A 6 -11.97 -7.97 -4.28
C GLY A 6 -10.44 -7.96 -4.16
N LYS A 7 -9.82 -6.78 -4.01
CA LYS A 7 -8.36 -6.65 -3.94
C LYS A 7 -7.84 -6.90 -2.53
N ARG A 8 -6.86 -7.80 -2.41
CA ARG A 8 -6.18 -8.15 -1.17
C ARG A 8 -4.93 -7.28 -1.03
N ILE A 9 -4.94 -6.33 -0.11
CA ILE A 9 -3.89 -5.32 0.04
C ILE A 9 -3.20 -5.53 1.36
N LEU A 10 -1.91 -5.84 1.31
CA LEU A 10 -1.07 -5.90 2.50
C LEU A 10 -0.55 -4.50 2.84
N VAL A 11 -0.63 -4.13 4.11
CA VAL A 11 -0.03 -2.90 4.64
C VAL A 11 1.19 -3.27 5.48
N PHE A 12 2.36 -2.76 5.09
CA PHE A 12 3.60 -2.88 5.86
C PHE A 12 3.97 -1.49 6.39
N GLU A 13 4.02 -1.35 7.72
CA GLU A 13 4.22 -0.05 8.38
C GLU A 13 5.14 -0.15 9.59
N ASP A 14 5.70 0.98 10.04
CA ASP A 14 6.48 1.09 11.28
C ASP A 14 5.69 1.81 12.39
N GLY A 15 4.36 1.82 12.32
CA GLY A 15 3.55 2.54 13.30
C GLY A 15 2.08 2.70 12.94
N PHE A 16 1.73 3.85 12.36
CA PHE A 16 0.34 4.27 12.15
C PHE A 16 0.14 4.84 10.74
N LEU A 17 0.46 4.05 9.70
CA LEU A 17 0.20 4.43 8.32
C LEU A 17 -1.30 4.30 8.01
N LEU A 18 -1.91 3.17 8.40
CA LEU A 18 -3.31 2.90 8.16
C LEU A 18 -4.18 3.37 9.33
N SER A 19 -4.93 4.45 9.14
CA SER A 19 -5.97 4.86 10.09
C SER A 19 -7.24 4.01 9.96
N GLU A 20 -7.98 3.86 11.06
CA GLU A 20 -9.28 3.15 11.09
C GLU A 20 -10.28 3.69 10.05
N GLU A 21 -10.29 5.01 9.82
CA GLU A 21 -11.17 5.64 8.84
C GLU A 21 -10.76 5.26 7.40
N ALA A 22 -9.45 5.22 7.11
CA ALA A 22 -8.94 4.78 5.81
C ALA A 22 -9.21 3.29 5.58
N GLU A 23 -8.99 2.45 6.59
CA GLU A 23 -9.29 1.01 6.55
C GLU A 23 -10.78 0.76 6.29
N SER A 24 -11.66 1.44 7.04
CA SER A 24 -13.10 1.37 6.87
C SER A 24 -13.51 1.73 5.46
N ARG A 25 -12.93 2.79 4.87
CA ARG A 25 -13.23 3.19 3.49
C ARG A 25 -12.73 2.21 2.45
N LEU A 26 -11.53 1.66 2.61
CA LEU A 26 -11.00 0.63 1.72
C LEU A 26 -11.87 -0.63 1.76
N THR A 27 -12.24 -1.08 2.95
CA THR A 27 -13.11 -2.25 3.16
C THR A 27 -14.51 -2.01 2.58
N ASN A 28 -15.09 -0.83 2.80
CA ASN A 28 -16.37 -0.42 2.19
C ASN A 28 -16.29 -0.32 0.65
N ALA A 29 -15.10 -0.07 0.09
CA ALA A 29 -14.85 -0.13 -1.35
C ALA A 29 -14.64 -1.56 -1.87
N GLY A 30 -14.66 -2.56 -0.99
CA GLY A 30 -14.54 -3.98 -1.30
C GLY A 30 -13.12 -4.53 -1.27
N ALA A 31 -12.14 -3.76 -0.76
CA ALA A 31 -10.81 -4.31 -0.49
C ALA A 31 -10.86 -5.29 0.68
N VAL A 32 -9.90 -6.21 0.70
CA VAL A 32 -9.54 -7.01 1.88
C VAL A 32 -8.18 -6.51 2.34
N ILE A 33 -8.14 -5.89 3.52
CA ILE A 33 -6.89 -5.42 4.10
C ILE A 33 -6.23 -6.57 4.87
N LEU A 34 -4.95 -6.79 4.59
CA LEU A 34 -4.09 -7.75 5.28
C LEU A 34 -3.05 -6.97 6.10
N GLY A 35 -2.74 -7.46 7.29
CA GLY A 35 -1.96 -6.71 8.27
C GLY A 35 -2.82 -5.65 9.00
N PRO A 36 -2.22 -4.52 9.45
CA PRO A 36 -0.84 -4.11 9.19
C PRO A 36 0.20 -5.04 9.79
N VAL A 37 1.35 -5.16 9.12
CA VAL A 37 2.54 -5.88 9.63
C VAL A 37 3.65 -4.88 9.92
N THR A 38 4.53 -5.21 10.87
CA THR A 38 5.62 -4.32 11.30
C THR A 38 7.01 -4.90 11.07
N THR A 39 7.09 -6.08 10.47
CA THR A 39 8.37 -6.72 10.17
C THR A 39 8.37 -7.30 8.76
N ALA A 40 9.54 -7.31 8.12
CA ALA A 40 9.72 -7.93 6.81
C ALA A 40 9.35 -9.43 6.83
N SER A 41 9.67 -10.13 7.92
CA SER A 41 9.32 -11.56 8.08
C SER A 41 7.81 -11.78 8.00
N GLN A 42 7.01 -11.00 8.72
CA GLN A 42 5.54 -11.11 8.65
C GLN A 42 5.02 -10.79 7.24
N ALA A 43 5.57 -9.76 6.60
CA ALA A 43 5.18 -9.41 5.23
C ALA A 43 5.49 -10.53 4.23
N LEU A 44 6.65 -11.19 4.38
CA LEU A 44 7.05 -12.35 3.59
C LEU A 44 6.15 -13.57 3.85
N ASP A 45 5.80 -13.85 5.11
CA ASP A 45 4.87 -14.94 5.46
C ASP A 45 3.51 -14.75 4.75
N TYR A 46 3.01 -13.52 4.70
CA TYR A 46 1.81 -13.17 3.95
C TYR A 46 1.96 -13.43 2.45
N LEU A 47 3.09 -13.07 1.83
CA LEU A 47 3.34 -13.33 0.41
C LEU A 47 3.42 -14.83 0.09
N GLU A 48 3.86 -15.66 1.03
CA GLU A 48 3.94 -17.11 0.85
C GLU A 48 2.59 -17.81 1.02
N CYS A 49 1.75 -17.32 1.95
CA CYS A 49 0.55 -18.02 2.39
C CYS A 49 -0.75 -17.45 1.81
N GLU A 50 -0.76 -16.19 1.37
CA GLU A 50 -1.96 -15.48 0.93
C GLU A 50 -1.82 -14.98 -0.51
N ALA A 51 -2.94 -14.90 -1.23
CA ALA A 51 -2.97 -14.15 -2.47
C ALA A 51 -2.92 -12.65 -2.16
N ILE A 52 -1.92 -11.94 -2.68
CA ILE A 52 -1.76 -10.49 -2.49
C ILE A 52 -1.85 -9.81 -3.84
N ASP A 53 -2.79 -8.87 -3.96
CA ASP A 53 -2.98 -8.07 -5.17
C ASP A 53 -2.10 -6.83 -5.18
N ALA A 54 -1.74 -6.29 -4.01
CA ALA A 54 -0.86 -5.13 -3.87
C ALA A 54 -0.29 -5.00 -2.46
N VAL A 55 0.81 -4.23 -2.34
CA VAL A 55 1.38 -3.82 -1.05
C VAL A 55 1.44 -2.29 -0.94
N VAL A 56 1.05 -1.76 0.22
CA VAL A 56 1.28 -0.36 0.60
C VAL A 56 2.31 -0.35 1.72
N MET A 57 3.43 0.32 1.49
CA MET A 57 4.54 0.42 2.45
C MET A 57 4.63 1.83 3.02
N ASP A 58 4.92 1.93 4.31
CA ASP A 58 5.23 3.22 4.93
C ASP A 58 6.59 3.72 4.42
N VAL A 59 6.66 5.01 4.09
CA VAL A 59 7.93 5.67 3.75
C VAL A 59 8.92 5.72 4.93
N ALA A 60 8.43 5.55 6.17
CA ALA A 60 9.24 5.56 7.37
C ALA A 60 9.97 4.23 7.65
N LEU A 61 9.65 3.16 6.92
CA LEU A 61 10.30 1.86 7.09
C LEU A 61 11.80 1.92 6.80
N GLU A 62 12.57 1.18 7.60
CA GLU A 62 14.02 1.05 7.40
C GLU A 62 14.34 0.38 6.05
N PRO A 63 15.32 0.88 5.27
CA PRO A 63 15.64 0.37 3.94
C PRO A 63 15.90 -1.14 3.90
N GLU A 64 16.60 -1.69 4.88
CA GLU A 64 16.94 -3.11 4.94
C GLU A 64 15.70 -4.00 5.01
N ALA A 65 14.68 -3.58 5.77
CA ALA A 65 13.43 -4.32 5.91
C ALA A 65 12.64 -4.32 4.60
N VAL A 66 12.68 -3.22 3.85
CA VAL A 66 11.92 -3.05 2.62
C VAL A 66 12.58 -3.73 1.42
N LEU A 67 13.90 -3.67 1.29
CA LEU A 67 14.62 -4.22 0.14
C LEU A 67 14.42 -5.74 -0.01
N SER A 68 14.38 -6.47 1.12
CA SER A 68 14.06 -7.90 1.11
C SER A 68 12.65 -8.18 0.59
N LEU A 69 11.67 -7.36 0.96
CA LEU A 69 10.29 -7.52 0.51
C LEU A 69 10.12 -7.15 -0.97
N ILE A 70 10.71 -6.03 -1.41
CA ILE A 70 10.64 -5.57 -2.81
C ILE A 70 11.13 -6.64 -3.77
N SER A 71 12.23 -7.32 -3.43
CA SER A 71 12.80 -8.37 -4.28
C SER A 71 11.79 -9.49 -4.56
N GLU A 72 11.00 -9.88 -3.56
CA GLU A 72 9.95 -10.88 -3.70
C GLU A 72 8.71 -10.35 -4.43
N LEU A 73 8.33 -9.10 -4.17
CA LEU A 73 7.21 -8.45 -4.88
C LEU A 73 7.49 -8.30 -6.38
N GLU A 74 8.71 -7.91 -6.76
CA GLU A 74 9.14 -7.83 -8.16
C GLU A 74 9.13 -9.20 -8.82
N ARG A 75 9.66 -10.22 -8.14
CA ARG A 75 9.67 -11.62 -8.62
C ARG A 75 8.25 -12.15 -8.84
N GLY A 76 7.31 -11.76 -7.97
CA GLY A 76 5.89 -12.11 -8.06
C GLY A 76 5.06 -11.19 -8.97
N ALA A 77 5.65 -10.14 -9.54
CA ALA A 77 4.96 -9.06 -10.24
C ALA A 77 3.79 -8.45 -9.44
N VAL A 78 3.93 -8.37 -8.12
CA VAL A 78 2.95 -7.77 -7.21
C VAL A 78 3.17 -6.26 -7.19
N PRO A 79 2.20 -5.43 -7.58
CA PRO A 79 2.35 -3.98 -7.57
C PRO A 79 2.44 -3.45 -6.13
N PHE A 80 3.29 -2.46 -5.91
CA PHE A 80 3.44 -1.83 -4.61
C PHE A 80 3.69 -0.33 -4.71
N ILE A 81 3.38 0.38 -3.64
CA ILE A 81 3.66 1.81 -3.48
C ILE A 81 4.22 2.11 -2.10
N PHE A 82 4.88 3.26 -1.98
CA PHE A 82 5.16 3.88 -0.70
C PHE A 82 4.17 5.01 -0.42
N ALA A 83 3.68 5.09 0.81
CA ALA A 83 2.71 6.10 1.23
C ALA A 83 3.10 6.77 2.54
N LEU A 84 2.60 8.00 2.71
CA LEU A 84 2.58 8.73 3.97
C LEU A 84 1.25 8.53 4.71
N PRO A 85 1.21 8.66 6.04
CA PRO A 85 -0.03 8.63 6.82
C PRO A 85 -0.89 9.85 6.53
N ASP A 86 -2.14 9.84 7.02
CA ASP A 86 -3.00 11.03 6.94
C ASP A 86 -2.42 12.22 7.73
N ASN A 87 -2.58 13.43 7.18
CA ASN A 87 -2.00 14.68 7.67
C ASN A 87 -0.47 14.60 7.92
N PRO A 88 0.32 14.23 6.90
CA PRO A 88 1.76 14.12 7.08
C PRO A 88 2.38 15.49 7.37
N ARG A 89 3.41 15.50 8.21
CA ARG A 89 4.22 16.69 8.44
C ARG A 89 5.17 16.86 7.27
N LEU A 90 4.85 17.77 6.36
CA LEU A 90 5.61 18.01 5.13
C LEU A 90 6.49 19.27 5.19
N ASP A 91 6.48 20.03 6.29
CA ASP A 91 7.30 21.24 6.48
C ASP A 91 7.31 22.22 5.28
N GLY A 92 6.14 22.37 4.64
CA GLY A 92 5.97 23.26 3.48
C GLY A 92 6.40 22.67 2.13
N GLN A 93 6.90 21.43 2.12
CA GLN A 93 7.28 20.71 0.91
C GLN A 93 6.06 20.15 0.18
N ARG A 94 6.05 20.26 -1.16
CA ARG A 94 5.09 19.54 -1.99
C ARG A 94 5.53 18.08 -2.07
N PHE A 95 4.62 17.17 -1.75
CA PHE A 95 4.85 15.74 -1.87
C PHE A 95 4.15 15.20 -3.13
N ALA A 96 4.92 14.54 -4.00
CA ALA A 96 4.45 13.95 -5.26
C ALA A 96 4.36 12.42 -5.16
N GLY A 97 3.78 11.92 -4.07
CA GLY A 97 3.56 10.50 -3.81
C GLY A 97 2.15 10.23 -3.29
N PHE A 98 2.01 9.16 -2.52
CA PHE A 98 0.71 8.71 -2.02
C PHE A 98 0.51 9.04 -0.55
N ILE A 99 -0.70 9.47 -0.20
CA ILE A 99 -1.13 9.63 1.19
C ILE A 99 -2.19 8.56 1.43
N LEU A 100 -1.99 7.69 2.42
CA LEU A 100 -2.99 6.70 2.82
C LEU A 100 -3.99 7.36 3.78
N SER A 101 -4.97 8.07 3.22
CA SER A 101 -6.03 8.73 3.99
C SER A 101 -7.42 8.23 3.61
N ALA A 102 -8.43 8.66 4.35
CA ALA A 102 -9.83 8.41 4.02
C ALA A 102 -10.35 9.24 2.83
N ARG A 103 -9.59 10.20 2.30
CA ARG A 103 -10.09 11.07 1.23
C ARG A 103 -10.20 10.33 -0.09
N ASN A 104 -11.28 10.61 -0.83
CA ASN A 104 -11.56 9.93 -2.09
C ASN A 104 -10.47 10.15 -3.15
N ASN A 105 -9.90 11.36 -3.23
CA ASN A 105 -8.83 11.68 -4.19
C ASN A 105 -7.55 10.88 -3.90
N ASP A 106 -7.18 10.75 -2.63
CA ASP A 106 -5.98 10.05 -2.19
C ASP A 106 -6.11 8.55 -2.49
N LEU A 107 -7.22 7.94 -2.07
CA LEU A 107 -7.48 6.52 -2.35
C LEU A 107 -7.69 6.22 -3.85
N SER A 108 -8.30 7.14 -4.62
CA SER A 108 -8.37 6.99 -6.08
C SER A 108 -6.99 7.00 -6.71
N SER A 109 -6.10 7.89 -6.26
CA SER A 109 -4.71 7.96 -6.76
C SER A 109 -3.95 6.67 -6.47
N ILE A 110 -4.10 6.11 -5.27
CA ILE A 110 -3.53 4.80 -4.89
C ILE A 110 -4.09 3.68 -5.77
N ALA A 111 -5.41 3.63 -5.95
CA ALA A 111 -6.05 2.58 -6.73
C ALA A 111 -5.61 2.61 -8.21
N GLU A 112 -5.48 3.81 -8.78
CA GLU A 112 -4.99 4.00 -10.13
C GLU A 112 -3.53 3.54 -10.26
N ALA A 113 -2.66 3.90 -9.33
CA ALA A 113 -1.26 3.49 -9.36
C ALA A 113 -1.08 1.97 -9.23
N LEU A 114 -1.89 1.32 -8.39
CA LEU A 114 -1.76 -0.12 -8.13
C LEU A 114 -2.47 -0.99 -9.17
N PHE A 115 -3.63 -0.56 -9.69
CA PHE A 115 -4.52 -1.46 -10.43
C PHE A 115 -4.89 -0.98 -11.83
N LEU A 116 -4.63 0.29 -12.18
CA LEU A 116 -4.83 0.74 -13.55
C LEU A 116 -3.61 0.30 -14.38
N ARG A 117 -3.82 -0.65 -15.30
CA ARG A 117 -2.76 -1.05 -16.24
C ARG A 117 -2.38 0.16 -17.11
N ARG A 118 -1.19 0.71 -16.91
CA ARG A 118 -0.52 1.46 -17.97
C ARG A 118 0.01 0.42 -18.96
N ASN A 119 -0.62 0.32 -20.12
CA ASN A 119 0.00 -0.36 -21.26
C ASN A 119 1.30 0.39 -21.58
N LEU A 120 2.43 -0.07 -21.03
CA LEU A 120 3.77 0.32 -21.44
C LEU A 120 4.35 -0.81 -22.27
N GLU A 121 3.72 -1.03 -23.43
CA GLU A 121 4.40 -1.59 -24.59
C GLU A 121 4.54 -0.44 -25.60
N GLN A 122 5.72 0.16 -25.66
CA GLN A 122 6.29 0.78 -26.86
C GLN A 122 7.79 0.52 -26.87
#